data_AF-A0A210W8V0-F1
#
_entry.id   AF-A0A210W8V0-F1
#
_cell.length_a   1.000
_cell.length_b   1.000
_cell.length_c   1.000
_cell.angle_alpha   90.00
_cell.angle_beta   90.00
_cell.angle_gamma   90.00
#
_symmetry.space_group_name_H-M   'P 1'
#
loop_
_entity.id
_entity.type
_entity.pdbx_description
1 polymer ?
#
loop_
_entity_poly.entity_id
_entity_poly.type
_entity_poly.pdbx_seq_one_letter_code
_entity_poly.pdbx_strand_id
1 'polypeptide(L)'
;MPAPALALSEDTRLLHRLSLLASGLARQPVAVQALARAPANAPAPGQAHALPPRAVLISQPARLLIPANLSTQAHLHAATMAHAAAHLRFSPASQDSSALKPMGQAVVAALEDARVERLLCLQHPGVRRWFEACIAPEPDPSDLGFAAFMARLDRMLLWPERMDGNHWIHKARDLFENTATRHGLEDYAAFRAIASILANDLGQMRVRMDPQHHAVPSIYRDDNSYLWQHPESPQDEEDTLALQQSAARAAPPPPAGAGQQSDAQEGPSLDLDPGLELSRHSYPEWDRRSERLKTDWCTVIDTLPAWQAEALAGKGSQAGRQTLPPLPLPPARQLDRRQRLRRQWEGDELDFNAAIEVQVDRRLSLRPEPRLFMRAGKGPRPTSLLVLMDASESVNTPGPQGASLLELEKQAALMLAESRAGHRTGVDRLAIHAFSSNTRAEVRYLRLLDFGQPFAAAAAIRLQALQGRHSTRLGAALRHASSLLAAEPAGQRHLLVITDGAPADIDVHDDRYLIEDARHAVQQARAAGIRISCLAVDSQADDYVRHIFGGRNYGIADDARHLPRRLSQMGARLAAGR
;
A
#
# COMPACT_ATOMS: atom_id res chain seq x y z
N MET A 1 18.07 74.23 15.71
CA MET A 1 18.74 72.93 15.52
C MET A 1 17.68 71.90 15.19
N PRO A 2 17.60 71.37 13.97
CA PRO A 2 16.64 70.32 13.65
C PRO A 2 17.10 69.02 14.34
N ALA A 3 16.16 68.29 14.93
CA ALA A 3 16.39 67.03 15.60
C ALA A 3 17.03 66.00 14.64
N PRO A 4 17.96 65.15 15.11
CA PRO A 4 18.56 64.13 14.25
C PRO A 4 17.47 63.13 13.85
N ALA A 5 17.23 63.00 12.54
CA ALA A 5 16.38 61.95 12.00
C ALA A 5 16.97 60.60 12.42
N LEU A 6 16.25 59.86 13.27
CA LEU A 6 16.60 58.51 13.68
C LEU A 6 16.81 57.64 12.43
N ALA A 7 18.07 57.32 12.14
CA ALA A 7 18.41 56.44 11.03
C ALA A 7 17.89 55.04 11.34
N LEU A 8 16.75 54.67 10.73
CA LEU A 8 16.22 53.31 10.77
C LEU A 8 17.32 52.31 10.35
N SER A 9 17.43 51.19 11.06
CA SER A 9 18.35 50.11 10.71
C SER A 9 18.07 49.59 9.29
N GLU A 10 19.07 49.03 8.61
CA GLU A 10 18.91 48.54 7.22
C GLU A 10 17.76 47.54 7.08
N ASP A 11 17.60 46.64 8.06
CA ASP A 11 16.49 45.68 8.13
C ASP A 11 15.12 46.37 8.24
N THR A 12 15.03 47.43 9.04
CA THR A 12 13.77 48.19 9.19
C THR A 12 13.41 48.93 7.91
N ARG A 13 14.41 49.45 7.18
CA ARG A 13 14.20 50.07 5.87
C ARG A 13 13.76 49.06 4.82
N LEU A 14 14.34 47.86 4.83
CA LEU A 14 13.94 46.77 3.95
C LEU A 14 12.48 46.37 4.19
N LEU A 15 12.11 46.05 5.44
CA LEU A 15 10.74 45.68 5.80
C LEU A 15 9.72 46.77 5.42
N HIS A 16 10.08 48.04 5.60
CA HIS A 16 9.23 49.15 5.16
C HIS A 16 9.05 49.20 3.64
N ARG A 17 10.11 49.02 2.85
CA ARG A 17 10.02 48.95 1.38
C ARG A 17 9.18 47.77 0.91
N LEU A 18 9.32 46.62 1.56
CA LEU A 18 8.51 45.44 1.28
C LEU A 18 7.03 45.68 1.62
N SER A 19 6.74 46.35 2.73
CA SER A 19 5.38 46.76 3.10
C SER A 19 4.76 47.68 2.05
N LEU A 20 5.53 48.64 1.51
CA LEU A 20 5.06 49.51 0.43
C LEU A 20 4.77 48.73 -0.86
N LEU A 21 5.64 47.79 -1.22
CA LEU A 21 5.44 46.94 -2.40
C LEU A 21 4.19 46.06 -2.25
N ALA A 22 4.06 45.35 -1.12
CA ALA A 22 2.92 44.51 -0.81
C ALA A 22 1.62 45.33 -0.79
N SER A 23 1.63 46.52 -0.16
CA SER A 23 0.46 47.41 -0.11
C SER A 23 0.06 47.91 -1.50
N GLY A 24 1.03 48.26 -2.33
CA GLY A 24 0.78 48.72 -3.70
C GLY A 24 0.16 47.61 -4.57
N LEU A 25 0.66 46.38 -4.47
CA LEU A 25 0.12 45.23 -5.20
C LEU A 25 -1.24 44.79 -4.66
N ALA A 26 -1.44 44.81 -3.34
CA ALA A 26 -2.66 44.41 -2.65
C ALA A 26 -3.78 45.47 -2.72
N ARG A 27 -3.44 46.73 -3.04
CA ARG A 27 -4.34 47.91 -3.00
C ARG A 27 -4.98 48.16 -1.63
N GLN A 28 -4.32 47.72 -0.58
CA GLN A 28 -4.69 47.93 0.82
C GLN A 28 -3.42 47.99 1.67
N PRO A 29 -3.43 48.59 2.86
CA PRO A 29 -2.25 48.62 3.72
C PRO A 29 -1.88 47.21 4.18
N VAL A 30 -0.64 46.80 3.93
CA VAL A 30 -0.06 45.51 4.36
C VAL A 30 1.22 45.78 5.14
N ALA A 31 1.27 45.34 6.39
CA ALA A 31 2.47 45.47 7.23
C ALA A 31 3.32 44.20 7.15
N VAL A 32 4.58 44.35 6.70
CA VAL A 32 5.54 43.24 6.61
C VAL A 32 6.44 43.26 7.84
N GLN A 33 6.52 42.13 8.54
CA GLN A 33 7.28 41.99 9.79
C GLN A 33 8.12 40.71 9.76
N ALA A 34 9.20 40.67 10.54
CA ALA A 34 9.99 39.46 10.69
C ALA A 34 9.27 38.45 11.60
N LEU A 35 9.25 37.17 11.20
CA LEU A 35 8.79 36.08 12.04
C LEU A 35 9.76 35.91 13.23
N ALA A 36 9.27 35.94 14.47
CA ALA A 36 10.12 35.88 15.66
C ALA A 36 10.92 34.58 15.73
N ARG A 37 12.24 34.66 15.96
CA ARG A 37 13.11 33.49 16.18
C ARG A 37 12.63 32.70 17.40
N ALA A 38 12.58 31.38 17.28
CA ALA A 38 12.51 30.50 18.45
C ALA A 38 13.67 30.83 19.42
N PRO A 39 13.48 30.74 20.76
CA PRO A 39 14.51 31.07 21.73
C PRO A 39 15.75 30.18 21.54
N ALA A 40 16.92 30.75 21.85
CA ALA A 40 18.29 30.29 21.54
C ALA A 40 18.72 28.89 22.08
N ASN A 41 17.80 28.04 22.53
CA ASN A 41 18.04 26.65 22.93
C ASN A 41 17.68 25.65 21.81
N ALA A 42 18.06 25.94 20.56
CA ALA A 42 17.99 24.95 19.48
C ALA A 42 19.31 24.16 19.41
N PRO A 43 19.28 22.82 19.31
CA PRO A 43 20.51 22.03 19.23
C PRO A 43 21.32 22.35 17.97
N ALA A 44 22.63 22.13 18.07
CA ALA A 44 23.64 22.40 17.03
C ALA A 44 23.30 21.76 15.65
N PRO A 45 23.85 22.30 14.54
CA PRO A 45 23.50 21.86 13.19
C PRO A 45 23.93 20.40 12.99
N GLY A 46 22.94 19.51 12.88
CA GLY A 46 23.13 18.07 12.84
C GLY A 46 21.82 17.27 12.96
N GLN A 47 20.71 17.90 13.37
CA GLN A 47 19.38 17.28 13.31
C GLN A 47 18.71 17.63 11.97
N ALA A 48 18.79 16.70 11.02
CA ALA A 48 18.04 16.76 9.77
C ALA A 48 16.55 16.50 10.05
N HIS A 49 15.66 17.32 9.44
CA HIS A 49 14.19 17.17 9.32
C HIS A 49 13.29 18.26 9.95
N ALA A 50 13.75 19.50 10.14
CA ALA A 50 12.81 20.64 10.29
C ALA A 50 12.47 21.23 8.91
N LEU A 51 11.16 21.39 8.60
CA LEU A 51 10.70 22.07 7.38
C LEU A 51 11.19 23.53 7.36
N PRO A 52 11.54 24.08 6.19
CA PRO A 52 11.98 25.47 6.10
C PRO A 52 10.83 26.42 6.50
N PRO A 53 11.10 27.46 7.32
CA PRO A 53 10.07 28.42 7.73
C PRO A 53 9.49 29.14 6.50
N ARG A 54 8.17 29.31 6.48
CA ARG A 54 7.40 29.93 5.37
C ARG A 54 6.86 31.29 5.78
N ALA A 55 6.54 32.12 4.79
CA ALA A 55 5.81 33.36 5.06
C ALA A 55 4.40 33.03 5.53
N VAL A 56 3.85 33.85 6.43
CA VAL A 56 2.50 33.66 6.99
C VAL A 56 1.69 34.93 6.77
N LEU A 57 0.54 34.78 6.11
CA LEU A 57 -0.36 35.89 5.80
C LEU A 57 -1.54 35.91 6.79
N ILE A 58 -1.72 37.04 7.46
CA ILE A 58 -2.77 37.27 8.46
C ILE A 58 -3.75 38.30 7.92
N SER A 59 -5.05 38.02 8.02
CA SER A 59 -6.11 38.81 7.37
C SER A 59 -6.49 40.09 8.13
N GLN A 60 -6.41 40.12 9.47
CA GLN A 60 -6.86 41.25 10.29
C GLN A 60 -5.94 41.56 11.48
N PRO A 61 -5.21 42.69 11.48
CA PRO A 61 -4.92 43.53 10.30
C PRO A 61 -4.06 42.77 9.29
N ALA A 62 -4.12 43.17 8.00
CA ALA A 62 -3.33 42.57 6.93
C ALA A 62 -1.82 42.66 7.24
N ARG A 63 -1.26 41.53 7.68
CA ARG A 63 0.14 41.40 8.08
C ARG A 63 0.76 40.22 7.36
N LEU A 64 2.00 40.41 6.90
CA LEU A 64 2.79 39.36 6.30
C LEU A 64 4.05 39.15 7.14
N LEU A 65 4.11 37.98 7.79
CA LEU A 65 5.27 37.58 8.58
C LEU A 65 6.25 36.86 7.67
N ILE A 66 7.48 37.36 7.56
CA ILE A 66 8.52 36.77 6.72
C ILE A 66 9.64 36.14 7.57
N PRO A 67 10.09 34.92 7.25
CA PRO A 67 11.25 34.31 7.89
C PRO A 67 12.51 35.19 7.82
N ALA A 68 13.26 35.24 8.92
CA ALA A 68 14.51 36.03 9.00
C ALA A 68 15.61 35.55 8.04
N ASN A 69 15.47 34.34 7.48
CA ASN A 69 16.37 33.73 6.51
C ASN A 69 15.82 33.76 5.07
N LEU A 70 14.79 34.56 4.77
CA LEU A 70 14.42 34.79 3.37
C LEU A 70 15.68 35.27 2.63
N SER A 71 16.04 34.54 1.58
CA SER A 71 17.28 34.74 0.81
C SER A 71 17.53 36.22 0.52
N THR A 72 18.79 36.65 0.51
CA THR A 72 19.20 38.02 0.13
C THR A 72 18.89 38.36 -1.33
N GLN A 73 18.32 37.42 -2.09
CA GLN A 73 17.87 37.59 -3.47
C GLN A 73 16.62 38.47 -3.55
N ALA A 74 16.78 39.66 -4.15
CA ALA A 74 15.68 40.63 -4.33
C ALA A 74 14.45 40.06 -5.06
N HIS A 75 14.63 39.09 -5.95
CA HIS A 75 13.53 38.42 -6.66
C HIS A 75 12.63 37.60 -5.74
N LEU A 76 13.20 36.95 -4.71
CA LEU A 76 12.42 36.16 -3.76
C LEU A 76 11.52 37.06 -2.93
N HIS A 77 12.04 38.19 -2.43
CA HIS A 77 11.23 39.18 -1.74
C HIS A 77 10.07 39.68 -2.60
N ALA A 78 10.34 40.05 -3.86
CA ALA A 78 9.31 40.55 -4.76
C ALA A 78 8.24 39.49 -5.07
N ALA A 79 8.64 38.24 -5.28
CA ALA A 79 7.73 37.11 -5.50
C ALA A 79 6.85 36.84 -4.27
N THR A 80 7.42 36.82 -3.06
CA THR A 80 6.65 36.61 -1.82
C THR A 80 5.65 37.74 -1.57
N MET A 81 6.05 39.01 -1.79
CA MET A 81 5.12 40.13 -1.64
C MET A 81 3.99 40.06 -2.67
N ALA A 82 4.31 39.70 -3.92
CA ALA A 82 3.32 39.57 -4.98
C ALA A 82 2.34 38.43 -4.72
N HIS A 83 2.83 37.27 -4.28
CA HIS A 83 1.99 36.12 -3.94
C HIS A 83 1.03 36.45 -2.78
N ALA A 84 1.53 36.98 -1.67
CA ALA A 84 0.69 37.38 -0.54
C ALA A 84 -0.35 38.46 -0.93
N ALA A 85 0.07 39.45 -1.73
CA ALA A 85 -0.84 40.46 -2.26
C ALA A 85 -1.90 39.88 -3.20
N ALA A 86 -1.61 38.79 -3.92
CA ALA A 86 -2.58 38.12 -4.78
C ALA A 86 -3.68 37.45 -3.94
N HIS A 87 -3.31 36.71 -2.88
CA HIS A 87 -4.28 36.12 -1.95
C HIS A 87 -5.18 37.18 -1.31
N LEU A 88 -4.58 38.25 -0.77
CA LEU A 88 -5.32 39.37 -0.17
C LEU A 88 -6.36 40.03 -1.10
N ARG A 89 -6.20 39.88 -2.42
CA ARG A 89 -7.07 40.52 -3.42
C ARG A 89 -8.10 39.59 -4.02
N PHE A 90 -7.73 38.33 -4.22
CA PHE A 90 -8.47 37.42 -5.09
C PHE A 90 -8.90 36.14 -4.38
N SER A 91 -8.29 35.77 -3.25
CA SER A 91 -8.66 34.59 -2.50
C SER A 91 -9.75 34.91 -1.48
N PRO A 92 -10.70 33.98 -1.26
CA PRO A 92 -11.58 34.05 -0.11
C PRO A 92 -10.79 33.67 1.15
N ALA A 93 -10.85 34.53 2.17
CA ALA A 93 -10.22 34.25 3.47
C ALA A 93 -11.01 33.19 4.24
N SER A 94 -10.32 32.48 5.15
CA SER A 94 -10.93 31.74 6.24
C SER A 94 -12.07 30.82 5.77
N GLN A 95 -11.76 29.89 4.85
CA GLN A 95 -12.68 28.88 4.35
C GLN A 95 -12.75 27.67 5.30
N ASP A 96 -13.90 27.01 5.34
CA ASP A 96 -14.05 25.77 6.10
C ASP A 96 -13.21 24.64 5.47
N SER A 97 -12.37 24.02 6.30
CA SER A 97 -11.49 22.91 5.95
C SER A 97 -11.99 21.55 6.43
N SER A 98 -13.07 21.50 7.23
CA SER A 98 -13.58 20.30 7.92
C SER A 98 -13.99 19.17 6.97
N ALA A 99 -14.52 19.51 5.80
CA ALA A 99 -14.93 18.55 4.78
C ALA A 99 -13.77 18.00 3.93
N LEU A 100 -12.53 18.50 4.14
CA LEU A 100 -11.36 18.13 3.35
C LEU A 100 -10.36 17.33 4.16
N LYS A 101 -9.87 16.25 3.57
CA LYS A 101 -8.64 15.59 4.02
C LYS A 101 -7.43 16.50 3.76
N PRO A 102 -6.31 16.34 4.49
CA PRO A 102 -5.11 17.17 4.33
C PRO A 102 -4.60 17.27 2.89
N MET A 103 -4.66 16.17 2.12
CA MET A 103 -4.25 16.19 0.71
C MET A 103 -5.16 17.08 -0.15
N GLY A 104 -6.47 17.06 0.13
CA GLY A 104 -7.42 17.94 -0.53
C GLY A 104 -7.16 19.41 -0.21
N GLN A 105 -6.83 19.74 1.03
CA GLN A 105 -6.42 21.11 1.42
C GLN A 105 -5.20 21.57 0.61
N ALA A 106 -4.15 20.74 0.53
CA ALA A 106 -2.93 21.08 -0.20
C ALA A 106 -3.14 21.25 -1.72
N VAL A 107 -3.96 20.40 -2.36
CA VAL A 107 -4.28 20.53 -3.79
C VAL A 107 -5.08 21.80 -4.07
N VAL A 108 -6.02 22.15 -3.18
CA VAL A 108 -6.82 23.36 -3.33
C VAL A 108 -5.96 24.60 -3.18
N ALA A 109 -5.09 24.62 -2.17
CA ALA A 109 -4.10 25.66 -1.99
C ALA A 109 -3.22 25.84 -3.25
N ALA A 110 -2.62 24.77 -3.77
CA ALA A 110 -1.76 24.86 -4.95
C ALA A 110 -2.48 25.39 -6.22
N LEU A 111 -3.74 25.00 -6.43
CA LEU A 111 -4.55 25.54 -7.52
C LEU A 111 -4.93 26.99 -7.29
N GLU A 112 -5.23 27.36 -6.05
CA GLU A 112 -5.57 28.72 -5.68
C GLU A 112 -4.38 29.66 -5.87
N ASP A 113 -3.18 29.25 -5.45
CA ASP A 113 -1.92 29.96 -5.71
C ASP A 113 -1.77 30.27 -7.20
N ALA A 114 -1.92 29.25 -8.05
CA ALA A 114 -1.78 29.40 -9.50
C ALA A 114 -2.84 30.35 -10.08
N ARG A 115 -4.08 30.29 -9.57
CA ARG A 115 -5.19 31.16 -10.01
C ARG A 115 -4.94 32.62 -9.65
N VAL A 116 -4.59 32.91 -8.40
CA VAL A 116 -4.38 34.29 -7.94
C VAL A 116 -3.10 34.89 -8.53
N GLU A 117 -2.04 34.09 -8.70
CA GLU A 117 -0.82 34.51 -9.39
C GLU A 117 -1.12 34.88 -10.84
N ARG A 118 -1.97 34.09 -11.53
CA ARG A 118 -2.37 34.40 -12.91
C ARG A 118 -3.24 35.66 -13.00
N LEU A 119 -4.20 35.86 -12.09
CA LEU A 119 -4.98 37.09 -12.00
C LEU A 119 -4.08 38.33 -11.78
N LEU A 120 -3.10 38.21 -10.89
CA LEU A 120 -2.16 39.29 -10.64
C LEU A 120 -1.28 39.56 -11.88
N CYS A 121 -0.81 38.52 -12.57
CA CYS A 121 -0.04 38.66 -13.81
C CYS A 121 -0.83 39.31 -14.95
N LEU A 122 -2.15 39.09 -15.03
CA LEU A 122 -2.99 39.77 -16.02
C LEU A 122 -3.05 41.29 -15.79
N GLN A 123 -3.04 41.72 -14.53
CA GLN A 123 -3.07 43.14 -14.18
C GLN A 123 -1.68 43.78 -14.16
N HIS A 124 -0.65 42.99 -13.82
CA HIS A 124 0.74 43.41 -13.72
C HIS A 124 1.65 42.38 -14.42
N PRO A 125 1.77 42.41 -15.76
CA PRO A 125 2.52 41.40 -16.53
C PRO A 125 3.98 41.25 -16.08
N GLY A 126 4.59 42.34 -15.60
CA GLY A 126 5.96 42.36 -15.09
C GLY A 126 6.20 41.60 -13.78
N VAL A 127 5.15 41.11 -13.10
CA VAL A 127 5.26 40.27 -11.90
C VAL A 127 5.63 38.83 -12.24
N ARG A 128 5.23 38.34 -13.43
CA ARG A 128 5.46 36.97 -13.87
C ARG A 128 6.92 36.52 -13.76
N ARG A 129 7.86 37.39 -14.16
CA ARG A 129 9.31 37.15 -14.08
C ARG A 129 9.81 36.92 -12.64
N TRP A 130 9.12 37.43 -11.63
CA TRP A 130 9.48 37.20 -10.23
C TRP A 130 9.14 35.77 -9.81
N PHE A 131 7.97 35.26 -10.21
CA PHE A 131 7.58 33.87 -9.96
C PHE A 131 8.46 32.89 -10.73
N GLU A 132 8.71 33.16 -12.02
CA GLU A 132 9.56 32.31 -12.87
C GLU A 132 11.00 32.19 -12.34
N ALA A 133 11.54 33.25 -11.73
CA ALA A 133 12.87 33.25 -11.13
C ALA A 133 12.97 32.44 -9.83
N CYS A 134 11.84 32.15 -9.17
CA CYS A 134 11.79 31.57 -7.82
C CYS A 134 11.00 30.25 -7.75
N ILE A 135 10.53 29.71 -8.87
CA ILE A 135 9.81 28.44 -8.90
C ILE A 135 10.71 27.27 -8.46
N ALA A 136 10.11 26.28 -7.77
CA ALA A 136 10.81 25.10 -7.28
C ALA A 136 11.60 24.39 -8.39
N PRO A 137 12.77 23.79 -8.10
CA PRO A 137 13.54 23.01 -9.09
C PRO A 137 12.70 21.88 -9.68
N GLU A 138 13.07 21.43 -10.88
CA GLU A 138 12.36 20.34 -11.55
C GLU A 138 12.61 19.03 -10.80
N PRO A 139 11.55 18.34 -10.33
CA PRO A 139 11.70 17.07 -9.65
C PRO A 139 12.08 15.96 -10.64
N ASP A 140 12.60 14.85 -10.12
CA ASP A 140 12.87 13.65 -10.92
C ASP A 140 11.58 13.19 -11.62
N PRO A 141 11.57 12.99 -12.95
CA PRO A 141 10.39 12.52 -13.68
C PRO A 141 9.79 11.21 -13.16
N SER A 142 10.61 10.38 -12.51
CA SER A 142 10.23 9.11 -11.90
C SER A 142 9.72 9.23 -10.46
N ASP A 143 9.85 10.42 -9.84
CA ASP A 143 9.30 10.69 -8.51
C ASP A 143 7.79 10.86 -8.58
N LEU A 144 7.08 9.94 -7.91
CA LEU A 144 5.63 9.89 -7.80
C LEU A 144 5.15 10.34 -6.41
N GLY A 145 6.03 10.95 -5.62
CA GLY A 145 5.68 11.55 -4.33
C GLY A 145 4.80 12.78 -4.49
N PHE A 146 3.99 13.06 -3.46
CA PHE A 146 3.07 14.20 -3.46
C PHE A 146 3.79 15.53 -3.73
N ALA A 147 4.96 15.74 -3.11
CA ALA A 147 5.75 16.95 -3.32
C ALA A 147 6.22 17.11 -4.78
N ALA A 148 6.61 16.03 -5.45
CA ALA A 148 6.97 16.05 -6.87
C ALA A 148 5.76 16.37 -7.76
N PHE A 149 4.59 15.79 -7.45
CA PHE A 149 3.35 16.14 -8.15
C PHE A 149 2.99 17.62 -8.00
N MET A 150 3.10 18.19 -6.80
CA MET A 150 2.83 19.62 -6.57
C MET A 150 3.86 20.50 -7.29
N ALA A 151 5.15 20.14 -7.26
CA ALA A 151 6.19 20.92 -7.96
C ALA A 151 6.00 20.90 -9.49
N ARG A 152 5.55 19.77 -10.05
CA ARG A 152 5.20 19.66 -11.48
C ARG A 152 3.94 20.42 -11.82
N LEU A 153 2.94 20.39 -10.93
CA LEU A 153 1.70 21.16 -11.09
C LEU A 153 2.00 22.66 -11.12
N ASP A 154 2.75 23.18 -10.15
CA ASP A 154 3.18 24.58 -10.08
C ASP A 154 3.80 25.02 -11.41
N ARG A 155 4.76 24.22 -11.92
CA ARG A 155 5.46 24.49 -13.17
C ARG A 155 4.52 24.45 -14.38
N MET A 156 3.63 23.47 -14.44
CA MET A 156 2.71 23.29 -15.55
C MET A 156 1.70 24.44 -15.62
N LEU A 157 1.20 24.92 -14.49
CA LEU A 157 0.24 26.02 -14.45
C LEU A 157 0.90 27.40 -14.67
N LEU A 158 2.18 27.55 -14.27
CA LEU A 158 2.96 28.75 -14.58
C LEU A 158 3.34 28.81 -16.07
N TRP A 159 3.72 27.68 -16.68
CA TRP A 159 4.11 27.56 -18.10
C TRP A 159 3.21 26.60 -18.90
N PRO A 160 2.06 27.06 -19.40
CA PRO A 160 1.08 26.20 -20.09
C PRO A 160 1.61 25.51 -21.35
N GLU A 161 2.60 26.12 -22.01
CA GLU A 161 3.22 25.58 -23.22
C GLU A 161 4.11 24.36 -22.94
N ARG A 162 4.45 24.12 -21.66
CA ARG A 162 5.32 23.01 -21.26
C ARG A 162 4.59 21.68 -21.39
N MET A 163 5.35 20.65 -21.74
CA MET A 163 4.89 19.27 -21.70
C MET A 163 5.47 18.53 -20.49
N ASP A 164 4.67 17.62 -19.96
CA ASP A 164 5.02 16.73 -18.86
C ASP A 164 4.69 15.28 -19.27
N GLY A 165 5.38 14.27 -18.73
CA GLY A 165 5.10 12.87 -19.09
C GLY A 165 3.91 12.24 -18.35
N ASN A 166 3.36 12.91 -17.33
CA ASN A 166 2.38 12.36 -16.42
C ASN A 166 0.95 12.81 -16.77
N HIS A 167 0.04 11.84 -16.89
CA HIS A 167 -1.35 12.08 -17.26
C HIS A 167 -2.11 12.97 -16.26
N TRP A 168 -1.85 12.83 -14.96
CA TRP A 168 -2.51 13.65 -13.94
C TRP A 168 -2.12 15.13 -14.08
N ILE A 169 -0.86 15.43 -14.42
CA ILE A 169 -0.39 16.80 -14.64
C ILE A 169 -1.05 17.41 -15.88
N HIS A 170 -1.22 16.64 -16.96
CA HIS A 170 -1.98 17.09 -18.14
C HIS A 170 -3.45 17.33 -17.79
N LYS A 171 -4.09 16.38 -17.11
CA LYS A 171 -5.49 16.53 -16.68
C LYS A 171 -5.67 17.78 -15.82
N ALA A 172 -4.75 18.05 -14.90
CA ALA A 172 -4.78 19.25 -14.06
C ALA A 172 -4.69 20.54 -14.88
N ARG A 173 -3.74 20.62 -15.82
CA ARG A 173 -3.64 21.75 -16.76
C ARG A 173 -4.92 21.92 -17.56
N ASP A 174 -5.40 20.85 -18.18
CA ASP A 174 -6.55 20.91 -19.08
C ASP A 174 -7.81 21.31 -18.31
N LEU A 175 -8.02 20.79 -17.09
CA LEU A 175 -9.11 21.22 -16.21
C LEU A 175 -8.96 22.70 -15.83
N PHE A 176 -7.76 23.15 -15.48
CA PHE A 176 -7.51 24.55 -15.11
C PHE A 176 -7.79 25.51 -16.28
N GLU A 177 -7.23 25.25 -17.46
CA GLU A 177 -7.38 26.11 -18.65
C GLU A 177 -8.83 26.11 -19.17
N ASN A 178 -9.49 24.95 -19.18
CA ASN A 178 -10.90 24.85 -19.56
C ASN A 178 -11.80 25.60 -18.57
N THR A 179 -11.50 25.53 -17.26
CA THR A 179 -12.25 26.25 -16.23
C THR A 179 -12.04 27.75 -16.36
N ALA A 180 -10.80 28.21 -16.55
CA ALA A 180 -10.48 29.61 -16.80
C ALA A 180 -11.20 30.16 -18.04
N THR A 181 -11.31 29.35 -19.10
CA THR A 181 -11.98 29.74 -20.35
C THR A 181 -13.51 29.79 -20.20
N ARG A 182 -14.10 28.82 -19.50
CA ARG A 182 -15.56 28.67 -19.38
C ARG A 182 -16.17 29.54 -18.29
N HIS A 183 -15.51 29.65 -17.14
CA HIS A 183 -16.03 30.32 -15.93
C HIS A 183 -15.30 31.63 -15.61
N GLY A 184 -14.14 31.89 -16.23
CA GLY A 184 -13.27 33.00 -15.88
C GLY A 184 -12.42 32.70 -14.63
N LEU A 185 -11.32 33.44 -14.47
CA LEU A 185 -10.40 33.25 -13.33
C LEU A 185 -10.96 33.76 -11.99
N GLU A 186 -12.00 34.59 -12.01
CA GLU A 186 -12.62 35.18 -10.81
C GLU A 186 -13.52 34.17 -10.05
N ASP A 187 -13.98 33.10 -10.69
CA ASP A 187 -14.88 32.11 -10.09
C ASP A 187 -14.11 31.09 -9.25
N TYR A 188 -13.82 31.45 -8.00
CA TYR A 188 -13.16 30.56 -7.02
C TYR A 188 -13.85 29.20 -6.88
N ALA A 189 -15.20 29.16 -6.88
CA ALA A 189 -15.95 27.93 -6.65
C ALA A 189 -15.72 26.90 -7.78
N ALA A 190 -15.56 27.37 -9.02
CA ALA A 190 -15.22 26.50 -10.14
C ALA A 190 -13.82 25.87 -9.98
N PHE A 191 -12.82 26.64 -9.54
CA PHE A 191 -11.47 26.12 -9.28
C PHE A 191 -11.44 25.16 -8.08
N ARG A 192 -12.25 25.45 -7.06
CA ARG A 192 -12.46 24.57 -5.92
C ARG A 192 -13.05 23.21 -6.33
N ALA A 193 -13.97 23.18 -7.29
CA ALA A 193 -14.57 21.95 -7.80
C ALA A 193 -13.54 21.07 -8.52
N ILE A 194 -12.70 21.64 -9.40
CA ILE A 194 -11.64 20.87 -10.07
C ILE A 194 -10.56 20.41 -9.09
N ALA A 195 -10.29 21.17 -8.03
CA ALA A 195 -9.35 20.76 -6.98
C ALA A 195 -9.81 19.48 -6.27
N SER A 196 -11.12 19.35 -6.00
CA SER A 196 -11.69 18.12 -5.45
C SER A 196 -11.55 16.93 -6.40
N ILE A 197 -11.73 17.15 -7.71
CA ILE A 197 -11.50 16.11 -8.72
C ILE A 197 -10.04 15.66 -8.70
N LEU A 198 -9.10 16.61 -8.73
CA LEU A 198 -7.67 16.32 -8.75
C LEU A 198 -7.19 15.67 -7.45
N ALA A 199 -7.70 16.10 -6.29
CA ALA A 199 -7.39 15.49 -5.01
C ALA A 199 -7.96 14.07 -4.90
N ASN A 200 -9.16 13.84 -5.42
CA ASN A 200 -9.73 12.51 -5.55
C ASN A 200 -8.87 11.64 -6.48
N ASP A 201 -8.43 12.17 -7.62
CA ASP A 201 -7.54 11.45 -8.53
C ASP A 201 -6.22 11.07 -7.83
N LEU A 202 -5.60 11.96 -7.05
CA LEU A 202 -4.40 11.63 -6.26
C LEU A 202 -4.68 10.56 -5.21
N GLY A 203 -5.86 10.59 -4.61
CA GLY A 203 -6.33 9.53 -3.70
C GLY A 203 -6.52 8.18 -4.42
N GLN A 204 -7.08 8.19 -5.62
CA GLN A 204 -7.22 7.02 -6.50
C GLN A 204 -5.87 6.52 -7.02
N MET A 205 -4.90 7.42 -7.21
CA MET A 205 -3.50 7.09 -7.50
C MET A 205 -2.73 6.65 -6.24
N ARG A 206 -3.37 6.69 -5.06
CA ARG A 206 -2.80 6.42 -3.72
C ARG A 206 -1.47 7.14 -3.48
N VAL A 207 -1.34 8.38 -3.94
CA VAL A 207 -0.18 9.24 -3.66
C VAL A 207 -0.16 9.52 -2.15
N ARG A 208 0.89 9.07 -1.46
CA ARG A 208 1.06 9.31 -0.03
C ARG A 208 1.47 10.76 0.19
N MET A 209 0.74 11.44 1.07
CA MET A 209 1.08 12.75 1.58
C MET A 209 1.18 12.62 3.10
N ASP A 210 2.34 12.94 3.65
CA ASP A 210 2.51 13.10 5.08
C ASP A 210 2.23 14.57 5.43
N PRO A 211 1.14 14.88 6.17
CA PRO A 211 0.78 16.25 6.50
C PRO A 211 1.85 16.98 7.31
N GLN A 212 2.62 16.27 8.13
CA GLN A 212 3.64 16.87 8.99
C GLN A 212 4.93 17.20 8.22
N HIS A 213 5.16 16.52 7.10
CA HIS A 213 6.35 16.69 6.27
C HIS A 213 6.05 17.32 4.90
N HIS A 214 4.80 17.73 4.65
CA HIS A 214 4.45 18.43 3.43
C HIS A 214 4.89 19.90 3.51
N ALA A 215 5.75 20.30 2.56
CA ALA A 215 6.05 21.69 2.28
C ALA A 215 5.52 22.09 0.90
N VAL A 216 4.98 23.30 0.81
CA VAL A 216 4.71 23.96 -0.48
C VAL A 216 6.02 24.00 -1.28
N PRO A 217 6.07 23.50 -2.53
CA PRO A 217 7.33 23.35 -3.25
C PRO A 217 8.05 24.66 -3.52
N SER A 218 7.31 25.67 -3.99
CA SER A 218 7.86 26.96 -4.40
C SER A 218 8.09 27.85 -3.19
N ILE A 219 9.36 28.26 -2.98
CA ILE A 219 9.75 28.85 -1.69
C ILE A 219 9.19 30.23 -1.40
N TYR A 220 8.75 30.95 -2.43
CA TYR A 220 8.21 32.30 -2.31
C TYR A 220 6.76 32.31 -1.82
N ARG A 221 6.07 31.17 -1.91
CA ARG A 221 4.69 31.01 -1.49
C ARG A 221 4.58 30.93 0.04
N ASP A 222 3.42 31.30 0.55
CA ASP A 222 3.12 31.25 1.97
C ASP A 222 2.76 29.82 2.44
N ASP A 223 2.33 29.68 3.68
CA ASP A 223 1.92 28.42 4.30
C ASP A 223 0.45 28.07 4.05
N ASN A 224 -0.27 28.88 3.25
CA ASN A 224 -1.69 28.78 2.96
C ASN A 224 -2.64 28.91 4.16
N SER A 225 -2.14 29.32 5.33
CA SER A 225 -2.97 29.51 6.53
C SER A 225 -4.08 30.54 6.32
N TYR A 226 -3.85 31.53 5.44
CA TYR A 226 -4.86 32.54 5.08
C TYR A 226 -6.15 31.94 4.50
N LEU A 227 -6.06 30.80 3.81
CA LEU A 227 -7.19 30.17 3.15
C LEU A 227 -8.15 29.48 4.11
N TRP A 228 -7.74 29.11 5.32
CA TRP A 228 -8.49 28.16 6.17
C TRP A 228 -8.96 28.77 7.49
N GLN A 229 -10.11 28.32 7.99
CA GLN A 229 -10.55 28.59 9.37
C GLN A 229 -9.77 27.69 10.32
N HIS A 230 -9.19 28.30 11.35
CA HIS A 230 -8.62 27.59 12.48
C HIS A 230 -9.59 27.72 13.66
N PRO A 231 -9.81 26.65 14.46
CA PRO A 231 -10.73 26.73 15.60
C PRO A 231 -10.26 27.79 16.59
N GLU A 232 -11.14 28.78 16.84
CA GLU A 232 -10.86 29.95 17.69
C GLU A 232 -10.43 29.52 19.10
N SER A 233 -9.18 29.82 19.47
CA SER A 233 -8.79 29.98 20.87
C SER A 233 -8.34 31.43 21.07
N PRO A 234 -8.65 32.10 22.19
CA PRO A 234 -8.55 33.56 22.31
C PRO A 234 -7.13 34.16 22.35
N GLN A 235 -6.13 33.51 21.75
CA GLN A 235 -4.71 33.86 21.76
C GLN A 235 -4.06 33.76 20.35
N ASP A 236 -4.84 34.06 19.31
CA ASP A 236 -4.59 33.78 17.88
C ASP A 236 -3.29 34.36 17.25
N GLU A 237 -2.48 35.14 17.96
CA GLU A 237 -1.20 35.64 17.44
C GLU A 237 0.02 34.82 17.88
N GLU A 238 0.00 34.20 19.07
CA GLU A 238 1.15 33.44 19.58
C GLU A 238 1.10 31.95 19.19
N ASP A 239 -0.10 31.37 19.04
CA ASP A 239 -0.28 29.94 18.75
C ASP A 239 0.03 29.58 17.28
N THR A 240 -0.23 30.49 16.34
CA THR A 240 0.18 30.32 14.93
C THR A 240 1.71 30.29 14.79
N LEU A 241 2.43 31.11 15.58
CA LEU A 241 3.88 31.05 15.71
C LEU A 241 4.35 29.80 16.47
N ALA A 242 3.59 29.31 17.45
CA ALA A 242 3.94 28.13 18.26
C ALA A 242 3.82 26.80 17.48
N LEU A 243 2.88 26.69 16.54
CA LEU A 243 2.68 25.51 15.67
C LEU A 243 3.88 25.25 14.73
N GLN A 244 4.52 26.30 14.21
CA GLN A 244 5.76 26.16 13.43
C GLN A 244 6.98 25.84 14.31
N GLN A 245 7.05 26.36 15.53
CA GLN A 245 8.18 26.11 16.44
C GLN A 245 8.16 24.70 17.06
N SER A 246 6.98 24.09 17.20
CA SER A 246 6.81 22.73 17.71
C SER A 246 7.14 21.67 16.65
N ALA A 247 6.86 21.92 15.36
CA ALA A 247 7.29 21.06 14.25
C ALA A 247 8.82 20.96 14.09
N ALA A 248 9.56 22.00 14.50
CA ALA A 248 11.03 22.00 14.48
C ALA A 248 11.68 21.29 15.68
N ARG A 249 10.92 20.86 16.70
CA ARG A 249 11.45 20.30 17.95
C ARG A 249 11.29 18.78 18.11
N ALA A 250 10.61 18.09 17.19
CA ALA A 250 10.33 16.65 17.34
C ALA A 250 11.40 15.78 16.65
N ALA A 251 12.46 15.44 17.38
CA ALA A 251 13.33 14.31 17.04
C ALA A 251 13.02 13.13 17.98
N PRO A 252 12.79 11.90 17.48
CA PRO A 252 12.58 10.74 18.35
C PRO A 252 13.92 10.19 18.90
N PRO A 253 14.00 9.76 20.18
CA PRO A 253 15.14 9.03 20.71
C PRO A 253 15.07 7.53 20.32
N PRO A 254 16.20 6.78 20.35
CA PRO A 254 16.21 5.36 19.97
C PRO A 254 15.58 4.48 21.06
N PRO A 255 15.02 3.29 20.72
CA PRO A 255 14.29 2.50 21.70
C PRO A 255 15.26 1.67 22.54
N ALA A 256 15.14 1.82 23.86
CA ALA A 256 15.65 0.85 24.82
C ALA A 256 14.54 0.57 25.85
N GLY A 257 14.15 -0.71 25.91
CA GLY A 257 13.70 -1.38 27.13
C GLY A 257 12.39 -0.92 27.80
N ALA A 258 11.37 -1.75 27.62
CA ALA A 258 10.43 -2.22 28.64
C ALA A 258 9.88 -1.23 29.69
N GLY A 259 8.56 -1.01 29.61
CA GLY A 259 7.70 -1.05 30.80
C GLY A 259 6.86 0.19 31.11
N GLN A 260 5.54 -0.04 31.11
CA GLN A 260 4.50 0.60 31.93
C GLN A 260 3.86 1.93 31.45
N GLN A 261 2.75 1.73 30.70
CA GLN A 261 1.41 2.28 30.87
C GLN A 261 1.19 3.50 31.79
N SER A 262 0.58 4.55 31.23
CA SER A 262 -0.59 5.18 31.83
C SER A 262 -1.55 5.72 30.74
N ASP A 263 -2.80 5.25 30.83
CA ASP A 263 -3.94 5.57 29.97
C ASP A 263 -4.46 7.00 30.18
N ALA A 264 -4.85 7.65 29.08
CA ALA A 264 -5.94 8.63 29.05
C ALA A 264 -6.65 8.56 27.68
N GLN A 265 -7.62 7.65 27.64
CA GLN A 265 -8.73 7.40 26.71
C GLN A 265 -9.09 8.47 25.66
N GLU A 266 -8.94 8.09 24.38
CA GLU A 266 -9.83 8.47 23.27
C GLU A 266 -10.54 7.21 22.73
N GLY A 267 -11.84 7.32 22.47
CA GLY A 267 -12.71 6.26 21.94
C GLY A 267 -12.55 6.04 20.42
N PRO A 268 -13.10 4.94 19.86
CA PRO A 268 -12.28 3.98 19.14
C PRO A 268 -12.42 4.08 17.61
N SER A 269 -11.33 4.40 16.92
CA SER A 269 -11.05 3.85 15.59
C SER A 269 -10.35 2.51 15.79
N LEU A 270 -11.05 1.40 15.53
CA LEU A 270 -10.50 0.04 15.65
C LEU A 270 -9.50 -0.24 14.51
N ASP A 271 -8.31 0.37 14.60
CA ASP A 271 -7.11 -0.10 13.92
C ASP A 271 -6.64 -1.37 14.65
N LEU A 272 -7.03 -2.53 14.11
CA LEU A 272 -6.47 -3.82 14.53
C LEU A 272 -4.99 -3.84 14.14
N ASP A 273 -4.12 -3.95 15.15
CA ASP A 273 -2.65 -4.03 15.08
C ASP A 273 -2.11 -4.78 13.83
N PRO A 274 -1.05 -4.28 13.18
CA PRO A 274 -0.34 -5.06 12.17
C PRO A 274 0.22 -6.31 12.87
N GLY A 275 -0.22 -7.49 12.40
CA GLY A 275 0.27 -8.77 12.91
C GLY A 275 1.80 -8.87 12.96
N LEU A 276 2.33 -9.80 13.75
CA LEU A 276 3.76 -9.96 13.94
C LEU A 276 4.47 -10.21 12.60
N GLU A 277 5.30 -9.27 12.14
CA GLU A 277 6.15 -9.43 10.96
C GLU A 277 7.21 -10.51 11.25
N LEU A 278 7.16 -11.60 10.49
CA LEU A 278 8.11 -12.70 10.58
C LEU A 278 9.36 -12.43 9.73
N SER A 279 9.15 -12.01 8.48
CA SER A 279 10.23 -11.84 7.52
C SER A 279 9.80 -11.03 6.30
N ARG A 280 10.78 -10.40 5.65
CA ARG A 280 10.61 -9.64 4.41
C ARG A 280 11.41 -10.26 3.29
N HIS A 281 10.78 -10.47 2.14
CA HIS A 281 11.37 -11.13 0.98
C HIS A 281 11.19 -10.25 -0.26
N SER A 282 12.23 -10.14 -1.09
CA SER A 282 12.13 -9.45 -2.37
C SER A 282 11.97 -10.46 -3.50
N TYR A 283 11.02 -10.21 -4.40
CA TYR A 283 10.72 -11.05 -5.56
C TYR A 283 10.77 -10.26 -6.85
N PRO A 284 11.16 -10.90 -7.96
CA PRO A 284 11.11 -10.26 -9.26
C PRO A 284 9.68 -10.14 -9.77
N GLU A 285 9.45 -9.20 -10.68
CA GLU A 285 8.19 -9.01 -11.42
C GLU A 285 8.47 -9.01 -12.93
N TRP A 286 7.64 -9.71 -13.70
CA TRP A 286 7.73 -9.76 -15.14
C TRP A 286 7.12 -8.51 -15.76
N ASP A 287 7.93 -7.77 -16.51
CA ASP A 287 7.48 -6.65 -17.28
C ASP A 287 7.12 -7.10 -18.70
N ARG A 288 5.82 -7.12 -19.00
CA ARG A 288 5.29 -7.49 -20.31
C ARG A 288 5.81 -6.60 -21.44
N ARG A 289 6.06 -5.30 -21.20
CA ARG A 289 6.44 -4.36 -22.26
C ARG A 289 7.90 -4.51 -22.67
N SER A 290 8.76 -4.80 -21.69
CA SER A 290 10.19 -5.00 -21.92
C SER A 290 10.58 -6.48 -22.07
N GLU A 291 9.63 -7.40 -21.86
CA GLU A 291 9.83 -8.87 -21.87
C GLU A 291 10.98 -9.32 -20.96
N ARG A 292 11.07 -8.71 -19.76
CA ARG A 292 12.16 -8.96 -18.81
C ARG A 292 11.63 -9.05 -17.38
N LEU A 293 12.32 -9.84 -16.57
CA LEU A 293 12.15 -9.86 -15.12
C LEU A 293 12.87 -8.67 -14.49
N LYS A 294 12.13 -7.78 -13.81
CA LYS A 294 12.68 -6.77 -12.91
C LYS A 294 13.05 -7.45 -11.60
N THR A 295 14.34 -7.46 -11.25
CA THR A 295 14.84 -8.02 -10.00
C THR A 295 14.46 -7.15 -8.81
N ASP A 296 14.22 -7.76 -7.65
CA ASP A 296 13.94 -7.11 -6.36
C ASP A 296 12.87 -6.01 -6.42
N TRP A 297 11.80 -6.29 -7.17
CA TRP A 297 10.78 -5.29 -7.49
C TRP A 297 9.60 -5.32 -6.53
N CYS A 298 9.19 -6.51 -6.08
CA CYS A 298 8.09 -6.71 -5.16
C CYS A 298 8.60 -7.15 -3.80
N THR A 299 8.13 -6.51 -2.74
CA THR A 299 8.47 -6.86 -1.36
C THR A 299 7.30 -7.60 -0.72
N VAL A 300 7.50 -8.86 -0.37
CA VAL A 300 6.54 -9.71 0.33
C VAL A 300 6.86 -9.72 1.82
N ILE A 301 5.86 -9.43 2.66
CA ILE A 301 5.98 -9.40 4.12
C ILE A 301 5.19 -10.56 4.71
N ASP A 302 5.90 -11.53 5.29
CA ASP A 302 5.29 -12.61 6.05
C ASP A 302 4.79 -12.09 7.40
N THR A 303 3.52 -12.31 7.68
CA THR A 303 2.86 -11.87 8.91
C THR A 303 2.08 -13.01 9.54
N LEU A 304 2.12 -13.10 10.87
CA LEU A 304 1.17 -13.91 11.64
C LEU A 304 0.00 -13.03 12.07
N PRO A 305 -1.24 -13.54 12.03
CA PRO A 305 -2.38 -12.83 12.60
C PRO A 305 -2.09 -12.43 14.05
N ALA A 306 -2.37 -11.19 14.43
CA ALA A 306 -2.22 -10.74 15.81
C ALA A 306 -3.03 -11.64 16.76
N TRP A 307 -2.43 -11.96 17.90
CA TRP A 307 -2.95 -12.78 19.01
C TRP A 307 -4.40 -12.47 19.45
N GLN A 308 -4.96 -11.30 19.11
CA GLN A 308 -6.34 -10.91 19.43
C GLN A 308 -7.44 -11.77 18.77
N ALA A 309 -7.10 -12.64 17.80
CA ALA A 309 -8.03 -13.67 17.33
C ALA A 309 -8.45 -14.65 18.45
N GLU A 310 -7.64 -14.80 19.50
CA GLU A 310 -7.99 -15.61 20.68
C GLU A 310 -8.94 -14.88 21.63
N ALA A 311 -8.96 -13.54 21.64
CA ALA A 311 -9.90 -12.74 22.44
C ALA A 311 -11.32 -12.70 21.80
N LEU A 312 -11.40 -12.73 20.46
CA LEU A 312 -12.66 -12.91 19.72
C LEU A 312 -13.29 -14.30 19.94
N ALA A 313 -12.52 -15.29 20.39
CA ALA A 313 -13.04 -16.62 20.75
C ALA A 313 -13.99 -16.57 21.96
N GLY A 314 -13.91 -15.54 22.81
CA GLY A 314 -14.75 -15.38 24.00
C GLY A 314 -16.08 -14.65 23.76
N LYS A 315 -16.21 -13.90 22.66
CA LYS A 315 -17.43 -13.12 22.35
C LYS A 315 -18.03 -13.57 21.02
N GLY A 316 -18.72 -14.70 21.08
CA GLY A 316 -19.89 -15.03 20.26
C GLY A 316 -19.83 -14.69 18.78
N SER A 317 -19.43 -15.65 17.97
CA SER A 317 -20.19 -15.92 16.75
C SER A 317 -20.55 -17.40 16.72
N GLN A 318 -21.73 -17.72 17.27
CA GLN A 318 -22.49 -18.91 16.88
C GLN A 318 -23.19 -18.67 15.53
N ALA A 319 -22.65 -17.82 14.64
CA ALA A 319 -23.17 -17.68 13.29
C ALA A 319 -22.78 -18.93 12.50
N GLY A 320 -23.69 -19.90 12.48
CA GLY A 320 -23.73 -20.97 11.50
C GLY A 320 -22.50 -21.86 11.50
N ARG A 321 -22.35 -22.71 12.54
CA ARG A 321 -21.68 -24.00 12.37
C ARG A 321 -22.55 -24.86 11.45
N GLN A 322 -22.69 -24.45 10.18
CA GLN A 322 -23.22 -25.32 9.15
C GLN A 322 -22.22 -26.47 9.08
N THR A 323 -22.64 -27.62 9.58
CA THR A 323 -21.96 -28.89 9.38
C THR A 323 -21.98 -29.16 7.88
N LEU A 324 -20.99 -28.59 7.19
CA LEU A 324 -20.82 -28.77 5.77
C LEU A 324 -20.57 -30.27 5.53
N PRO A 325 -21.23 -30.89 4.54
CA PRO A 325 -21.05 -32.30 4.29
C PRO A 325 -19.57 -32.59 3.97
N PRO A 326 -19.00 -33.66 4.52
CA PRO A 326 -17.58 -33.96 4.38
C PRO A 326 -17.24 -34.13 2.90
N LEU A 327 -16.26 -33.35 2.43
CA LEU A 327 -15.77 -33.41 1.05
C LEU A 327 -15.02 -34.75 0.83
N PRO A 328 -15.51 -35.68 0.00
CA PRO A 328 -14.79 -36.91 -0.28
C PRO A 328 -13.75 -36.64 -1.38
N LEU A 329 -12.52 -36.32 -0.99
CA LEU A 329 -11.42 -36.27 -1.94
C LEU A 329 -10.88 -37.69 -2.15
N PRO A 330 -10.82 -38.21 -3.38
CA PRO A 330 -10.31 -39.55 -3.60
C PRO A 330 -8.84 -39.63 -3.16
N PRO A 331 -8.40 -40.75 -2.56
CA PRO A 331 -7.02 -40.94 -2.14
C PRO A 331 -6.07 -40.82 -3.35
N ALA A 332 -4.87 -40.30 -3.11
CA ALA A 332 -3.83 -40.16 -4.13
C ALA A 332 -3.57 -41.52 -4.79
N ARG A 333 -3.89 -41.63 -6.08
CA ARG A 333 -3.78 -42.90 -6.85
C ARG A 333 -2.39 -43.12 -7.45
N GLN A 334 -1.47 -42.17 -7.29
CA GLN A 334 -0.11 -42.30 -7.77
C GLN A 334 0.80 -42.92 -6.73
N LEU A 335 1.15 -44.17 -7.00
CA LEU A 335 2.08 -44.96 -6.20
C LEU A 335 3.50 -44.61 -6.62
N ASP A 336 4.37 -44.29 -5.66
CA ASP A 336 5.78 -44.08 -5.97
C ASP A 336 6.45 -45.41 -6.28
N ARG A 337 6.83 -45.63 -7.54
CA ARG A 337 7.61 -46.80 -7.94
C ARG A 337 9.05 -46.75 -7.42
N ARG A 338 9.52 -45.59 -6.95
CA ARG A 338 10.86 -45.41 -6.37
C ARG A 338 10.94 -45.82 -4.91
N GLN A 339 9.81 -45.91 -4.21
CA GLN A 339 9.83 -46.39 -2.84
C GLN A 339 10.11 -47.89 -2.85
N ARG A 340 11.23 -48.32 -2.28
CA ARG A 340 11.54 -49.74 -2.18
C ARG A 340 10.94 -50.31 -0.90
N LEU A 341 10.12 -51.34 -1.04
CA LEU A 341 9.68 -52.15 0.09
C LEU A 341 10.87 -53.01 0.51
N ARG A 342 11.32 -52.81 1.75
CA ARG A 342 12.41 -53.53 2.38
C ARG A 342 11.90 -54.80 3.07
N ARG A 343 12.80 -55.72 3.39
CA ARG A 343 12.48 -56.99 4.09
C ARG A 343 11.34 -57.75 3.41
N GLN A 344 11.49 -58.01 2.12
CA GLN A 344 10.59 -58.83 1.32
C GLN A 344 11.17 -60.24 1.13
N TRP A 345 10.29 -61.22 0.92
CA TRP A 345 10.69 -62.61 0.65
C TRP A 345 11.35 -62.77 -0.72
N GLU A 346 10.93 -61.97 -1.70
CA GLU A 346 11.42 -61.96 -3.07
C GLU A 346 11.51 -60.52 -3.57
N GLY A 347 12.49 -60.23 -4.43
CA GLY A 347 12.70 -58.90 -4.98
C GLY A 347 13.91 -58.83 -5.89
N ASP A 348 14.03 -57.71 -6.62
CA ASP A 348 15.02 -57.53 -7.69
C ASP A 348 16.40 -57.13 -7.14
N GLU A 349 16.47 -56.75 -5.87
CA GLU A 349 17.67 -56.24 -5.20
C GLU A 349 17.74 -56.77 -3.76
N LEU A 350 18.94 -56.89 -3.19
CA LEU A 350 19.15 -57.43 -1.85
C LEU A 350 19.25 -56.30 -0.82
N ASP A 351 18.47 -56.35 0.26
CA ASP A 351 18.51 -55.37 1.35
C ASP A 351 19.75 -55.63 2.22
N PHE A 352 20.82 -54.87 1.99
CA PHE A 352 22.06 -55.02 2.74
C PHE A 352 21.87 -54.84 4.25
N ASN A 353 20.97 -53.96 4.70
CA ASN A 353 20.73 -53.77 6.13
C ASN A 353 20.08 -55.02 6.74
N ALA A 354 19.09 -55.60 6.06
CA ALA A 354 18.46 -56.85 6.51
C ALA A 354 19.46 -58.02 6.47
N ALA A 355 20.33 -58.09 5.45
CA ALA A 355 21.37 -59.10 5.37
C ALA A 355 22.43 -58.98 6.48
N ILE A 356 22.80 -57.75 6.84
CA ILE A 356 23.69 -57.46 7.97
C ILE A 356 23.04 -57.92 9.27
N GLU A 357 21.78 -57.57 9.51
CA GLU A 357 21.04 -58.00 10.70
C GLU A 357 20.94 -59.54 10.79
N VAL A 358 20.66 -60.23 9.68
CA VAL A 358 20.66 -61.70 9.64
C VAL A 358 22.02 -62.29 9.99
N GLN A 359 23.12 -61.68 9.54
CA GLN A 359 24.46 -62.13 9.90
C GLN A 359 24.80 -61.86 11.37
N VAL A 360 24.32 -60.76 11.93
CA VAL A 360 24.43 -60.45 13.36
C VAL A 360 23.64 -61.49 14.17
N ASP A 361 22.37 -61.73 13.84
CA ASP A 361 21.51 -62.71 14.51
C ASP A 361 22.09 -64.12 14.46
N ARG A 362 22.64 -64.52 13.30
CA ARG A 362 23.33 -65.81 13.15
C ARG A 362 24.55 -65.94 14.05
N ARG A 363 25.36 -64.89 14.17
CA ARG A 363 26.53 -64.88 15.07
C ARG A 363 26.12 -64.90 16.54
N LEU A 364 24.97 -64.32 16.87
CA LEU A 364 24.37 -64.33 18.21
C LEU A 364 23.56 -65.62 18.50
N SER A 365 23.50 -66.57 17.57
CA SER A 365 22.69 -67.80 17.66
C SER A 365 21.18 -67.54 17.91
N LEU A 366 20.68 -66.40 17.44
CA LEU A 366 19.25 -66.06 17.42
C LEU A 366 18.60 -66.58 16.14
N ARG A 367 17.26 -66.69 16.12
CA ARG A 367 16.53 -67.02 14.88
C ARG A 367 16.51 -65.78 13.97
N PRO A 368 17.16 -65.82 12.78
CA PRO A 368 17.23 -64.67 11.89
C PRO A 368 15.92 -64.49 11.10
N GLU A 369 15.61 -63.23 10.78
CA GLU A 369 14.47 -62.90 9.91
C GLU A 369 14.79 -63.26 8.44
N PRO A 370 14.00 -64.11 7.76
CA PRO A 370 14.34 -64.63 6.42
C PRO A 370 14.10 -63.65 5.27
N ARG A 371 13.50 -62.47 5.51
CA ARG A 371 13.14 -61.52 4.46
C ARG A 371 14.29 -60.58 4.13
N LEU A 372 15.06 -60.94 3.10
CA LEU A 372 16.32 -60.28 2.73
C LEU A 372 16.23 -59.35 1.50
N PHE A 373 15.13 -59.38 0.77
CA PHE A 373 15.06 -58.71 -0.54
C PHE A 373 14.35 -57.36 -0.46
N MET A 374 14.65 -56.50 -1.43
CA MET A 374 13.94 -55.27 -1.71
C MET A 374 13.18 -55.40 -3.01
N ARG A 375 11.94 -54.91 -3.03
CA ARG A 375 11.11 -54.85 -4.23
C ARG A 375 10.72 -53.41 -4.51
N ALA A 376 10.54 -53.05 -5.79
CA ALA A 376 9.86 -51.81 -6.14
C ALA A 376 8.46 -51.80 -5.51
N GLY A 377 8.29 -50.92 -4.53
CA GLY A 377 7.06 -50.74 -3.80
C GLY A 377 6.05 -49.90 -4.56
N LYS A 378 4.83 -49.95 -4.05
CA LYS A 378 3.75 -49.05 -4.40
C LYS A 378 3.27 -48.44 -3.09
N GLY A 379 3.79 -47.27 -2.72
CA GLY A 379 3.28 -46.52 -1.57
C GLY A 379 2.76 -45.15 -1.99
N PRO A 380 1.88 -44.53 -1.18
CA PRO A 380 1.36 -43.21 -1.46
C PRO A 380 2.51 -42.22 -1.54
N ARG A 381 2.52 -41.36 -2.57
CA ARG A 381 3.46 -40.23 -2.60
C ARG A 381 3.04 -39.18 -1.60
N PRO A 382 3.94 -38.70 -0.73
CA PRO A 382 3.61 -37.62 0.17
C PRO A 382 3.18 -36.40 -0.63
N THR A 383 2.02 -35.84 -0.29
CA THR A 383 1.39 -34.74 -1.03
C THR A 383 1.31 -33.51 -0.12
N SER A 384 2.02 -32.45 -0.50
CA SER A 384 1.94 -31.13 0.13
C SER A 384 1.02 -30.22 -0.69
N LEU A 385 -0.02 -29.69 -0.06
CA LEU A 385 -0.97 -28.75 -0.64
C LEU A 385 -0.87 -27.41 0.08
N LEU A 386 -0.61 -26.33 -0.66
CA LEU A 386 -0.77 -24.97 -0.18
C LEU A 386 -2.07 -24.41 -0.76
N VAL A 387 -2.97 -23.95 0.10
CA VAL A 387 -4.16 -23.18 -0.30
C VAL A 387 -3.83 -21.71 -0.12
N LEU A 388 -3.82 -20.95 -1.21
CA LEU A 388 -3.57 -19.52 -1.22
C LEU A 388 -4.89 -18.79 -1.49
N MET A 389 -5.37 -18.09 -0.48
CA MET A 389 -6.61 -17.31 -0.55
C MET A 389 -6.30 -15.85 -0.90
N ASP A 390 -7.10 -15.28 -1.78
CA ASP A 390 -7.11 -13.85 -2.03
C ASP A 390 -7.87 -13.14 -0.89
N ALA A 391 -7.23 -12.18 -0.22
CA ALA A 391 -7.86 -11.40 0.84
C ALA A 391 -7.93 -9.92 0.44
N SER A 392 -8.18 -9.62 -0.84
CA SER A 392 -8.32 -8.27 -1.38
C SER A 392 -9.69 -7.63 -1.10
N GLU A 393 -9.83 -6.33 -1.42
CA GLU A 393 -11.03 -5.53 -1.15
C GLU A 393 -12.26 -5.95 -1.99
N SER A 394 -12.06 -6.53 -3.18
CA SER A 394 -13.15 -7.07 -4.04
C SER A 394 -13.95 -8.17 -3.33
N VAL A 395 -13.31 -8.84 -2.38
CA VAL A 395 -13.82 -10.00 -1.65
C VAL A 395 -14.92 -9.59 -0.65
N ASN A 396 -15.04 -8.29 -0.34
CA ASN A 396 -16.10 -7.71 0.51
C ASN A 396 -17.40 -7.41 -0.24
N THR A 397 -17.45 -7.58 -1.57
CA THR A 397 -18.67 -7.33 -2.34
C THR A 397 -19.72 -8.40 -1.99
N PRO A 398 -20.93 -8.02 -1.52
CA PRO A 398 -21.98 -8.99 -1.24
C PRO A 398 -22.46 -9.62 -2.55
N GLY A 399 -22.41 -10.95 -2.63
CA GLY A 399 -22.93 -11.68 -3.78
C GLY A 399 -24.47 -11.61 -3.88
N PRO A 400 -25.07 -12.06 -5.00
CA PRO A 400 -26.52 -11.99 -5.24
C PRO A 400 -27.38 -12.78 -4.24
N GLN A 401 -26.78 -13.60 -3.37
CA GLN A 401 -27.45 -14.39 -2.32
C GLN A 401 -27.14 -13.91 -0.89
N GLY A 402 -26.52 -12.73 -0.72
CA GLY A 402 -26.28 -12.09 0.59
C GLY A 402 -25.06 -12.60 1.38
N ALA A 403 -24.42 -13.70 0.97
CA ALA A 403 -23.08 -14.05 1.45
C ALA A 403 -22.03 -13.25 0.66
N SER A 404 -21.04 -12.67 1.34
CA SER A 404 -19.88 -12.08 0.67
C SER A 404 -19.05 -13.18 0.00
N LEU A 405 -18.40 -12.86 -1.12
CA LEU A 405 -17.53 -13.81 -1.82
C LEU A 405 -16.42 -14.32 -0.88
N LEU A 406 -15.97 -13.49 0.07
CA LEU A 406 -15.07 -13.88 1.15
C LEU A 406 -15.53 -15.10 1.93
N GLU A 407 -16.82 -15.16 2.27
CA GLU A 407 -17.36 -16.25 3.05
C GLU A 407 -17.35 -17.56 2.24
N LEU A 408 -17.50 -17.49 0.92
CA LEU A 408 -17.37 -18.67 0.05
C LEU A 408 -15.93 -19.18 0.00
N GLU A 409 -14.94 -18.29 -0.10
CA GLU A 409 -13.53 -18.67 -0.08
C GLU A 409 -13.11 -19.25 1.26
N LYS A 410 -13.55 -18.64 2.37
CA LYS A 410 -13.37 -19.17 3.72
C LYS A 410 -14.00 -20.56 3.87
N GLN A 411 -15.23 -20.73 3.38
CA GLN A 411 -15.90 -22.04 3.38
C GLN A 411 -15.12 -23.08 2.58
N ALA A 412 -14.61 -22.73 1.40
CA ALA A 412 -13.78 -23.63 0.59
C ALA A 412 -12.54 -24.11 1.35
N ALA A 413 -11.81 -23.17 1.95
CA ALA A 413 -10.60 -23.46 2.70
C ALA A 413 -10.89 -24.29 3.96
N LEU A 414 -11.98 -23.99 4.68
CA LEU A 414 -12.42 -24.75 5.85
C LEU A 414 -12.78 -26.20 5.47
N MET A 415 -13.53 -26.40 4.39
CA MET A 415 -13.87 -27.75 3.89
C MET A 415 -12.63 -28.59 3.57
N LEU A 416 -11.60 -27.98 2.96
CA LEU A 416 -10.35 -28.67 2.66
C LEU A 416 -9.57 -29.02 3.95
N ALA A 417 -9.55 -28.11 4.92
CA ALA A 417 -8.91 -28.32 6.21
C ALA A 417 -9.57 -29.45 7.02
N GLU A 418 -10.90 -29.43 7.10
CA GLU A 418 -11.68 -30.45 7.81
C GLU A 418 -11.60 -31.82 7.14
N SER A 419 -11.65 -31.87 5.81
CA SER A 419 -11.52 -33.13 5.07
C SER A 419 -10.15 -33.79 5.31
N ARG A 420 -9.08 -33.00 5.41
CA ARG A 420 -7.75 -33.47 5.80
C ARG A 420 -7.74 -33.96 7.25
N ALA A 421 -8.28 -33.21 8.20
CA ALA A 421 -8.31 -33.60 9.61
C ALA A 421 -9.00 -34.96 9.80
N GLY A 422 -10.06 -35.22 9.03
CA GLY A 422 -10.75 -36.50 8.99
C GLY A 422 -10.01 -37.64 8.27
N HIS A 423 -8.77 -37.41 7.80
CA HIS A 423 -7.98 -38.34 6.96
C HIS A 423 -8.73 -38.81 5.71
N ARG A 424 -9.64 -37.98 5.19
CA ARG A 424 -10.49 -38.30 4.03
C ARG A 424 -9.92 -37.79 2.71
N THR A 425 -8.67 -37.31 2.74
CA THR A 425 -7.94 -36.79 1.56
C THR A 425 -6.61 -37.53 1.43
N GLY A 426 -6.11 -37.66 0.20
CA GLY A 426 -4.74 -38.12 -0.05
C GLY A 426 -3.65 -37.05 0.16
N VAL A 427 -3.92 -36.03 0.99
CA VAL A 427 -3.01 -34.88 1.23
C VAL A 427 -2.36 -35.03 2.60
N ASP A 428 -1.03 -35.18 2.63
CA ASP A 428 -0.24 -35.44 3.84
C ASP A 428 0.18 -34.17 4.57
N ARG A 429 0.43 -33.06 3.85
CA ARG A 429 0.78 -31.74 4.42
C ARG A 429 -0.09 -30.62 3.81
N LEU A 430 -0.67 -29.77 4.65
CA LEU A 430 -1.57 -28.67 4.25
C LEU A 430 -1.12 -27.40 4.92
N ALA A 431 -1.00 -26.35 4.13
CA ALA A 431 -0.87 -24.98 4.59
C ALA A 431 -2.00 -24.15 3.99
N ILE A 432 -2.51 -23.19 4.76
CA ILE A 432 -3.53 -22.22 4.33
C ILE A 432 -2.96 -20.83 4.59
N HIS A 433 -2.70 -20.11 3.52
CA HIS A 433 -2.18 -18.76 3.55
C HIS A 433 -3.14 -17.82 2.83
N ALA A 434 -3.15 -16.56 3.23
CA ALA A 434 -3.87 -15.50 2.54
C ALA A 434 -2.88 -14.43 2.10
N PHE A 435 -3.21 -13.68 1.04
CA PHE A 435 -2.39 -12.56 0.62
C PHE A 435 -3.24 -11.34 0.29
N SER A 436 -2.65 -10.16 0.47
CA SER A 436 -3.18 -8.90 -0.01
C SER A 436 -2.01 -7.97 -0.31
N SER A 437 -2.11 -7.15 -1.35
CA SER A 437 -1.04 -6.23 -1.74
C SER A 437 -1.43 -4.78 -1.49
N ASN A 438 -0.50 -4.02 -0.92
CA ASN A 438 -0.52 -2.58 -0.86
C ASN A 438 0.61 -2.06 -1.76
N THR A 439 0.38 -2.04 -3.08
CA THR A 439 1.41 -1.80 -4.10
C THR A 439 2.51 -2.87 -4.10
N ARG A 440 3.57 -2.65 -4.90
CA ARG A 440 4.71 -3.56 -5.00
C ARG A 440 5.55 -3.60 -3.73
N ALA A 441 5.55 -2.50 -2.98
CA ALA A 441 6.41 -2.31 -1.81
C ALA A 441 5.95 -3.10 -0.59
N GLU A 442 4.71 -3.61 -0.61
CA GLU A 442 4.11 -4.23 0.57
C GLU A 442 3.04 -5.27 0.17
N VAL A 443 3.49 -6.43 -0.27
CA VAL A 443 2.64 -7.61 -0.48
C VAL A 443 2.56 -8.37 0.84
N ARG A 444 1.47 -8.18 1.59
CA ARG A 444 1.24 -8.85 2.87
C ARG A 444 0.86 -10.31 2.63
N TYR A 445 1.58 -11.19 3.30
CA TYR A 445 1.37 -12.64 3.24
C TYR A 445 1.03 -13.14 4.65
N LEU A 446 -0.20 -13.58 4.83
CA LEU A 446 -0.77 -13.98 6.12
C LEU A 446 -0.75 -15.50 6.22
N ARG A 447 -0.02 -16.03 7.21
CA ARG A 447 0.04 -17.49 7.45
C ARG A 447 -1.02 -17.90 8.47
N LEU A 448 -2.13 -18.46 8.00
CA LEU A 448 -3.24 -18.90 8.86
C LEU A 448 -2.99 -20.29 9.44
N LEU A 449 -2.47 -21.21 8.61
CA LEU A 449 -2.07 -22.56 8.97
C LEU A 449 -0.79 -22.90 8.19
N ASP A 450 0.29 -23.27 8.89
CA ASP A 450 1.54 -23.68 8.24
C ASP A 450 1.64 -25.22 8.12
N PHE A 451 2.55 -25.70 7.28
CA PHE A 451 2.75 -27.12 7.05
C PHE A 451 3.13 -27.86 8.34
N GLY A 452 2.46 -28.98 8.60
CA GLY A 452 2.70 -29.81 9.77
C GLY A 452 1.97 -29.35 11.03
N GLN A 453 1.30 -28.18 11.04
CA GLN A 453 0.39 -27.84 12.12
C GLN A 453 -0.92 -28.65 12.03
N PRO A 454 -1.44 -29.17 13.15
CA PRO A 454 -2.78 -29.76 13.18
C PRO A 454 -3.82 -28.66 13.01
N PHE A 455 -4.88 -28.96 12.26
CA PHE A 455 -6.01 -28.05 12.13
C PHE A 455 -6.81 -28.03 13.44
N ALA A 456 -6.63 -26.99 14.24
CA ALA A 456 -7.30 -26.78 15.52
C ALA A 456 -8.38 -25.70 15.42
N ALA A 457 -9.26 -25.62 16.41
CA ALA A 457 -10.31 -24.59 16.48
C ALA A 457 -9.76 -23.16 16.35
N ALA A 458 -8.56 -22.89 16.88
CA ALA A 458 -7.90 -21.60 16.74
C ALA A 458 -7.58 -21.24 15.27
N ALA A 459 -7.19 -22.21 14.44
CA ALA A 459 -6.93 -21.97 13.02
C ALA A 459 -8.24 -21.66 12.26
N ALA A 460 -9.33 -22.33 12.62
CA ALA A 460 -10.66 -22.03 12.07
C ALA A 460 -11.13 -20.61 12.43
N ILE A 461 -10.89 -20.17 13.67
CA ILE A 461 -11.24 -18.80 14.12
C ILE A 461 -10.42 -17.75 13.35
N ARG A 462 -9.10 -17.95 13.19
CA ARG A 462 -8.25 -17.03 12.40
C ARG A 462 -8.72 -16.93 10.95
N LEU A 463 -9.13 -18.06 10.37
CA LEU A 463 -9.63 -18.13 9.00
C LEU A 463 -10.97 -17.40 8.86
N GLN A 464 -11.88 -17.54 9.83
CA GLN A 464 -13.15 -16.81 9.86
C GLN A 464 -12.96 -15.31 10.11
N ALA A 465 -11.94 -14.93 10.91
CA ALA A 465 -11.60 -13.55 11.19
C ALA A 465 -10.88 -12.83 10.03
N LEU A 466 -10.53 -13.55 8.95
CA LEU A 466 -9.92 -12.95 7.77
C LEU A 466 -10.85 -11.89 7.17
N GLN A 467 -10.33 -10.70 6.89
CA GLN A 467 -11.06 -9.61 6.25
C GLN A 467 -10.40 -9.27 4.91
N GLY A 468 -11.22 -9.06 3.88
CA GLY A 468 -10.75 -8.59 2.58
C GLY A 468 -10.28 -7.14 2.69
N ARG A 469 -9.04 -6.84 2.30
CA ARG A 469 -8.43 -5.51 2.31
C ARG A 469 -7.40 -5.39 1.18
N HIS A 470 -7.25 -4.19 0.62
CA HIS A 470 -6.21 -3.86 -0.37
C HIS A 470 -6.35 -4.56 -1.74
N SER A 471 -5.25 -4.72 -2.49
CA SER A 471 -5.20 -5.13 -3.91
C SER A 471 -4.64 -6.55 -4.11
N THR A 472 -4.57 -7.02 -5.36
CA THR A 472 -4.22 -8.41 -5.72
C THR A 472 -2.97 -8.48 -6.62
N ARG A 473 -1.78 -8.51 -6.01
CA ARG A 473 -0.51 -8.77 -6.73
C ARG A 473 -0.16 -10.27 -6.77
N LEU A 474 -0.99 -11.03 -7.48
CA LEU A 474 -0.95 -12.49 -7.49
C LEU A 474 0.42 -13.07 -7.89
N GLY A 475 1.14 -12.51 -8.85
CA GLY A 475 2.42 -13.06 -9.31
C GLY A 475 3.51 -13.07 -8.24
N ALA A 476 3.62 -12.01 -7.43
CA ALA A 476 4.54 -11.98 -6.28
C ALA A 476 4.15 -13.02 -5.22
N ALA A 477 2.85 -13.12 -4.89
CA ALA A 477 2.34 -14.11 -3.94
C ALA A 477 2.57 -15.56 -4.42
N LEU A 478 2.41 -15.82 -5.72
CA LEU A 478 2.69 -17.13 -6.34
C LEU A 478 4.17 -17.50 -6.25
N ARG A 479 5.08 -16.56 -6.50
CA ARG A 479 6.53 -16.79 -6.36
C ARG A 479 6.91 -17.10 -4.92
N HIS A 480 6.35 -16.35 -3.97
CA HIS A 480 6.56 -16.60 -2.55
C HIS A 480 6.03 -17.97 -2.11
N ALA A 481 4.77 -18.28 -2.43
CA ALA A 481 4.16 -19.58 -2.15
C ALA A 481 4.93 -20.74 -2.80
N SER A 482 5.45 -20.54 -4.01
CA SER A 482 6.28 -21.53 -4.71
C SER A 482 7.61 -21.76 -4.01
N SER A 483 8.22 -20.71 -3.44
CA SER A 483 9.46 -20.86 -2.68
C SER A 483 9.25 -21.63 -1.37
N LEU A 484 8.12 -21.41 -0.68
CA LEU A 484 7.73 -22.19 0.51
C LEU A 484 7.48 -23.65 0.16
N LEU A 485 6.76 -23.92 -0.93
CA LEU A 485 6.51 -25.28 -1.43
C LEU A 485 7.79 -25.99 -1.91
N ALA A 486 8.79 -25.25 -2.39
CA ALA A 486 10.06 -25.83 -2.81
C ALA A 486 10.87 -26.38 -1.62
N ALA A 487 10.72 -25.76 -0.44
CA ALA A 487 11.35 -26.19 0.81
C ALA A 487 10.69 -27.44 1.43
N GLU A 488 9.47 -27.80 1.01
CA GLU A 488 8.77 -28.99 1.49
C GLU A 488 9.42 -30.29 0.98
N PRO A 489 9.32 -31.39 1.78
CA PRO A 489 9.96 -32.67 1.48
C PRO A 489 9.56 -33.22 0.11
N ALA A 490 10.43 -34.07 -0.45
CA ALA A 490 10.24 -34.65 -1.79
C ALA A 490 8.89 -35.39 -1.88
N GLY A 491 8.07 -35.01 -2.86
CA GLY A 491 6.70 -35.47 -2.97
C GLY A 491 5.95 -34.71 -4.06
N GLN A 492 4.62 -34.86 -4.09
CA GLN A 492 3.79 -34.02 -4.94
C GLN A 492 3.55 -32.67 -4.26
N ARG A 493 3.87 -31.58 -4.96
CA ARG A 493 3.68 -30.21 -4.49
C ARG A 493 2.57 -29.56 -5.29
N HIS A 494 1.50 -29.18 -4.62
CA HIS A 494 0.33 -28.56 -5.22
C HIS A 494 0.05 -27.21 -4.58
N LEU A 495 -0.29 -26.24 -5.40
CA LEU A 495 -0.75 -24.92 -5.01
C LEU A 495 -2.17 -24.73 -5.56
N LEU A 496 -3.13 -24.54 -4.66
CA LEU A 496 -4.49 -24.19 -5.00
C LEU A 496 -4.69 -22.71 -4.69
N VAL A 497 -4.90 -21.90 -5.73
CA VAL A 497 -5.28 -20.50 -5.58
C VAL A 497 -6.80 -20.42 -5.54
N ILE A 498 -7.34 -19.71 -4.57
CA ILE A 498 -8.75 -19.34 -4.50
C ILE A 498 -8.78 -17.82 -4.59
N THR A 499 -9.46 -17.30 -5.62
CA THR A 499 -9.54 -15.87 -5.91
C THR A 499 -10.90 -15.53 -6.50
N ASP A 500 -11.37 -14.33 -6.21
CA ASP A 500 -12.63 -13.77 -6.68
C ASP A 500 -12.45 -12.87 -7.92
N GLY A 501 -11.21 -12.56 -8.32
CA GLY A 501 -10.94 -11.51 -9.30
C GLY A 501 -9.64 -11.63 -10.10
N ALA A 502 -9.50 -10.75 -11.08
CA ALA A 502 -8.28 -10.64 -11.87
C ALA A 502 -7.17 -9.98 -11.05
N PRO A 503 -5.89 -10.36 -11.24
CA PRO A 503 -4.77 -9.67 -10.62
C PRO A 503 -4.77 -8.18 -10.98
N ALA A 504 -4.96 -7.34 -9.97
CA ALA A 504 -5.03 -5.89 -10.10
C ALA A 504 -4.31 -5.24 -8.91
N ASP A 505 -3.44 -4.27 -9.19
CA ASP A 505 -2.74 -3.48 -8.19
C ASP A 505 -2.71 -2.03 -8.65
N ILE A 506 -2.76 -1.11 -7.70
CA ILE A 506 -3.07 0.29 -7.97
C ILE A 506 -1.94 1.07 -8.63
N ASP A 507 -0.70 0.57 -8.54
CA ASP A 507 0.45 1.13 -9.24
C ASP A 507 0.56 0.63 -10.70
N VAL A 508 -0.32 -0.28 -11.12
CA VAL A 508 -0.32 -0.87 -12.48
C VAL A 508 -1.61 -0.53 -13.21
N HIS A 509 -1.49 0.26 -14.28
CA HIS A 509 -2.63 0.77 -15.05
C HIS A 509 -2.94 -0.07 -16.31
N ASP A 510 -2.06 -1.01 -16.65
CA ASP A 510 -2.25 -1.92 -17.78
C ASP A 510 -2.93 -3.18 -17.25
N ASP A 511 -4.21 -3.35 -17.58
CA ASP A 511 -5.06 -4.48 -17.16
C ASP A 511 -4.41 -5.85 -17.44
N ARG A 512 -3.51 -5.95 -18.42
CA ARG A 512 -2.85 -7.20 -18.79
C ARG A 512 -1.51 -7.40 -18.12
N TYR A 513 -0.91 -6.38 -17.51
CA TYR A 513 0.45 -6.46 -17.00
C TYR A 513 0.56 -7.46 -15.85
N LEU A 514 -0.30 -7.36 -14.83
CA LEU A 514 -0.29 -8.29 -13.69
C LEU A 514 -0.81 -9.68 -14.07
N ILE A 515 -1.68 -9.76 -15.08
CA ILE A 515 -2.12 -11.02 -15.67
C ILE A 515 -0.91 -11.75 -16.30
N GLU A 516 -0.10 -11.06 -17.11
CA GLU A 516 1.11 -11.66 -17.69
C GLU A 516 2.17 -11.97 -16.64
N ASP A 517 2.31 -11.13 -15.60
CA ASP A 517 3.19 -11.44 -14.48
C ASP A 517 2.78 -12.71 -13.73
N ALA A 518 1.49 -12.84 -13.41
CA ALA A 518 0.94 -14.05 -12.80
C ALA A 518 1.12 -15.26 -13.72
N ARG A 519 0.89 -15.12 -15.03
CA ARG A 519 1.10 -16.18 -16.02
C ARG A 519 2.56 -16.64 -16.04
N HIS A 520 3.51 -15.70 -16.01
CA HIS A 520 4.94 -16.01 -15.94
C HIS A 520 5.31 -16.70 -14.63
N ALA A 521 4.77 -16.24 -13.49
CA ALA A 521 4.97 -16.88 -12.19
C ALA A 521 4.43 -18.33 -12.18
N VAL A 522 3.26 -18.59 -12.79
CA VAL A 522 2.71 -19.95 -12.93
C VAL A 522 3.62 -20.85 -13.77
N GLN A 523 4.19 -20.33 -14.86
CA GLN A 523 5.12 -21.08 -15.70
C GLN A 523 6.41 -21.44 -14.95
N GLN A 524 6.97 -20.48 -14.20
CA GLN A 524 8.15 -20.69 -13.36
C GLN A 524 7.91 -21.79 -12.32
N ALA A 525 6.78 -21.74 -11.62
CA ALA A 525 6.43 -22.75 -10.63
C ALA A 525 6.21 -24.15 -11.24
N ARG A 526 5.60 -24.22 -12.43
CA ARG A 526 5.47 -25.49 -13.18
C ARG A 526 6.82 -26.07 -13.57
N ALA A 527 7.74 -25.24 -14.02
CA ALA A 527 9.11 -25.65 -14.32
C ALA A 527 9.83 -26.19 -13.08
N ALA A 528 9.52 -25.65 -11.88
CA ALA A 528 9.99 -26.15 -10.60
C ALA A 528 9.29 -27.44 -10.10
N GLY A 529 8.40 -28.03 -10.90
CA GLY A 529 7.66 -29.24 -10.56
C GLY A 529 6.46 -29.02 -9.63
N ILE A 530 6.04 -27.77 -9.41
CA ILE A 530 4.89 -27.40 -8.60
C ILE A 530 3.65 -27.35 -9.48
N ARG A 531 2.59 -28.05 -9.09
CA ARG A 531 1.31 -28.03 -9.81
C ARG A 531 0.42 -26.94 -9.25
N ILE A 532 -0.01 -26.03 -10.12
CA ILE A 532 -0.87 -24.91 -9.73
C ILE A 532 -2.25 -25.09 -10.35
N SER A 533 -3.28 -24.98 -9.52
CA SER A 533 -4.69 -24.92 -9.93
C SER A 533 -5.37 -23.69 -9.33
N CYS A 534 -6.38 -23.16 -10.02
CA CYS A 534 -7.14 -21.99 -9.58
C CYS A 534 -8.62 -22.34 -9.42
N LEU A 535 -9.24 -21.87 -8.36
CA LEU A 535 -10.69 -21.84 -8.20
C LEU A 535 -11.12 -20.38 -8.20
N ALA A 536 -11.77 -19.97 -9.29
CA ALA A 536 -12.32 -18.63 -9.41
C ALA A 536 -13.77 -18.62 -8.92
N VAL A 537 -14.11 -17.63 -8.09
CA VAL A 537 -15.46 -17.43 -7.53
C VAL A 537 -16.18 -16.27 -8.25
N ASP A 538 -15.94 -16.12 -9.55
CA ASP A 538 -16.57 -15.11 -10.40
C ASP A 538 -16.97 -15.71 -11.76
N SER A 539 -18.21 -15.43 -12.15
CA SER A 539 -18.84 -15.86 -13.41
C SER A 539 -18.20 -15.26 -14.66
N GLN A 540 -17.50 -14.12 -14.55
CA GLN A 540 -16.78 -13.47 -15.64
C GLN A 540 -15.28 -13.83 -15.70
N ALA A 541 -14.81 -14.72 -14.83
CA ALA A 541 -13.40 -15.03 -14.67
C ALA A 541 -12.76 -15.91 -15.77
N ASP A 542 -13.56 -16.42 -16.71
CA ASP A 542 -13.12 -17.47 -17.64
C ASP A 542 -11.92 -17.04 -18.49
N ASP A 543 -11.91 -15.81 -19.01
CA ASP A 543 -10.89 -15.37 -19.97
C ASP A 543 -9.50 -15.18 -19.35
N TYR A 544 -9.39 -14.43 -18.24
CA TYR A 544 -8.08 -14.16 -17.63
C TYR A 544 -7.53 -15.35 -16.84
N VAL A 545 -8.38 -16.12 -16.14
CA VAL A 545 -7.94 -17.30 -15.38
C VAL A 545 -7.44 -18.38 -16.33
N ARG A 546 -8.12 -18.57 -17.46
CA ARG A 546 -7.67 -19.48 -18.52
C ARG A 546 -6.34 -19.03 -19.11
N HIS A 547 -6.10 -17.74 -19.22
CA HIS A 547 -4.83 -17.21 -19.72
C HIS A 547 -3.67 -17.42 -18.74
N ILE A 548 -3.88 -17.18 -17.43
CA ILE A 548 -2.88 -17.34 -16.37
C ILE A 548 -2.57 -18.81 -16.10
N PHE A 549 -3.59 -19.62 -15.83
CA PHE A 549 -3.44 -21.01 -15.37
C PHE A 549 -3.56 -22.03 -16.50
N GLY A 550 -4.08 -21.65 -17.67
CA GLY A 550 -4.29 -22.58 -18.80
C GLY A 550 -5.57 -23.40 -18.69
N GLY A 551 -6.09 -23.84 -19.84
CA GLY A 551 -7.45 -24.37 -20.02
C GLY A 551 -7.88 -25.60 -19.19
N ARG A 552 -6.95 -26.30 -18.50
CA ARG A 552 -7.25 -27.53 -17.76
C ARG A 552 -7.12 -27.40 -16.24
N ASN A 553 -6.55 -26.29 -15.77
CA ASN A 553 -6.09 -26.13 -14.38
C ASN A 553 -6.88 -25.07 -13.60
N TYR A 554 -8.09 -24.75 -14.05
CA TYR A 554 -8.99 -23.87 -13.32
C TYR A 554 -10.40 -24.47 -13.19
N GLY A 555 -11.15 -23.96 -12.24
CA GLY A 555 -12.58 -24.19 -12.08
C GLY A 555 -13.27 -22.90 -11.68
N ILE A 556 -14.51 -22.72 -12.15
CA ILE A 556 -15.36 -21.60 -11.77
C ILE A 556 -16.47 -22.12 -10.84
N ALA A 557 -16.70 -21.42 -9.74
CA ALA A 557 -17.73 -21.71 -8.76
C ALA A 557 -18.50 -20.44 -8.39
N ASP A 558 -19.63 -20.21 -9.06
CA ASP A 558 -20.46 -19.01 -8.86
C ASP A 558 -21.46 -19.15 -7.69
N ASP A 559 -21.54 -20.33 -7.06
CA ASP A 559 -22.52 -20.65 -6.00
C ASP A 559 -21.90 -21.59 -4.95
N ALA A 560 -22.17 -21.29 -3.66
CA ALA A 560 -21.79 -22.11 -2.50
C ALA A 560 -22.16 -23.59 -2.67
N ARG A 561 -23.29 -23.89 -3.33
CA ARG A 561 -23.77 -25.26 -3.56
C ARG A 561 -22.90 -26.04 -4.55
N HIS A 562 -22.23 -25.34 -5.46
CA HIS A 562 -21.38 -25.94 -6.49
C HIS A 562 -19.93 -26.10 -6.02
N LEU A 563 -19.53 -25.33 -5.01
CA LEU A 563 -18.19 -25.33 -4.42
C LEU A 563 -17.68 -26.72 -4.00
N PRO A 564 -18.45 -27.57 -3.27
CA PRO A 564 -17.95 -28.87 -2.83
C PRO A 564 -17.73 -29.82 -4.00
N ARG A 565 -18.61 -29.78 -5.01
CA ARG A 565 -18.47 -30.61 -6.21
C ARG A 565 -17.21 -30.22 -6.99
N ARG A 566 -16.93 -28.92 -7.12
CA ARG A 566 -15.75 -28.41 -7.82
C ARG A 566 -14.46 -28.72 -7.07
N LEU A 567 -14.41 -28.48 -5.77
CA LEU A 567 -13.27 -28.84 -4.92
C LEU A 567 -13.00 -30.36 -4.97
N SER A 568 -14.04 -31.19 -4.99
CA SER A 568 -13.91 -32.65 -5.16
C SER A 568 -13.30 -33.03 -6.51
N GLN A 569 -13.76 -32.40 -7.60
CA GLN A 569 -13.21 -32.63 -8.94
C GLN A 569 -11.75 -32.17 -9.05
N MET A 570 -11.41 -31.03 -8.46
CA MET A 570 -10.05 -30.50 -8.44
C MET A 570 -9.14 -31.38 -7.59
N GLY A 571 -9.56 -31.73 -6.36
CA GLY A 571 -8.82 -32.66 -5.51
C GLY A 571 -8.62 -34.04 -6.17
N ALA A 572 -9.61 -34.52 -6.93
CA ALA A 572 -9.45 -35.74 -7.72
C ALA A 572 -8.40 -35.62 -8.83
N ARG A 573 -8.25 -34.44 -9.46
CA ARG A 573 -7.18 -34.17 -10.44
C ARG A 573 -5.82 -34.09 -9.76
N LEU A 574 -5.73 -33.36 -8.64
CA LEU A 574 -4.52 -33.28 -7.81
C LEU A 574 -4.03 -34.68 -7.42
N ALA A 575 -4.95 -35.54 -6.96
CA ALA A 575 -4.70 -36.93 -6.60
C ALA A 575 -4.38 -37.86 -7.79
N ALA A 576 -4.91 -37.57 -8.98
CA ALA A 576 -4.70 -38.36 -10.20
C ALA A 576 -3.37 -38.06 -10.90
N GLY A 577 -2.66 -37.01 -10.49
CA GLY A 577 -1.36 -36.69 -11.01
C GLY A 577 -1.35 -36.07 -12.41
N ARG A 578 -2.48 -35.49 -12.85
CA ARG A 578 -2.74 -35.04 -14.22
C ARG A 578 -2.95 -33.55 -14.33
#